data_AF-A0A2V7AA67-F1
#
_entry.id   AF-A0A2V7AA67-F1
#
_cell.length_a   1.000
_cell.length_b   1.000
_cell.length_c   1.000
_cell.angle_alpha   90.00
_cell.angle_beta   90.00
_cell.angle_gamma   90.00
#
_symmetry.space_group_name_H-M   'P 1'
#
loop_
_entity.id
_entity.type
_entity.pdbx_description
1 polymer ?
#
loop_
_entity_poly.entity_id
_entity_poly.type
_entity_poly.pdbx_seq_one_letter_code
_entity_poly.pdbx_strand_id
1 'polypeptide(L)'
;MTLSIRQIHPVFVGEVSGIDIGKPLSGAEVATIEAGMDRYAVLSSHAGAILGMPTPEARILLRDLNEHATQPAFVYVHGWRSWDLVMWDNRQMMHRVRRYDETQPRDMRRTTVAGDAQTAEQVRAP
;
A
#
# COMPACT_ATOMS: atom_id res chain seq x y z
N MET A 1 17.70 12.14 9.95
CA MET A 1 17.68 12.31 8.48
C MET A 1 16.40 13.04 8.15
N THR A 2 16.42 13.94 7.18
CA THR A 2 15.21 14.69 6.79
C THR A 2 14.36 13.83 5.86
N LEU A 3 13.06 13.74 6.12
CA LEU A 3 12.11 13.08 5.25
C LEU A 3 12.14 13.69 3.84
N SER A 4 12.16 12.85 2.80
CA SER A 4 12.15 13.28 1.40
C SER A 4 11.23 12.39 0.57
N ILE A 5 10.58 12.98 -0.44
CA ILE A 5 9.71 12.27 -1.39
C ILE A 5 10.24 12.56 -2.80
N ARG A 6 10.71 11.52 -3.48
CA ARG A 6 11.22 11.61 -4.86
C ARG A 6 10.20 11.00 -5.81
N GLN A 7 9.63 11.79 -6.71
CA GLN A 7 8.76 11.27 -7.77
C GLN A 7 9.56 10.37 -8.70
N ILE A 8 9.08 9.14 -8.92
CA ILE A 8 9.76 8.15 -9.77
C ILE A 8 9.03 7.86 -11.08
N HIS A 9 7.79 8.32 -11.21
CA HIS A 9 7.03 8.23 -12.45
C HIS A 9 6.22 9.51 -12.70
N PRO A 10 6.04 9.97 -13.96
CA PRO A 10 5.56 11.32 -14.26
C PRO A 10 4.15 11.66 -13.76
N VAL A 11 3.30 10.65 -13.59
CA VAL A 11 1.88 10.85 -13.27
C VAL A 11 1.57 10.54 -11.80
N PHE A 12 2.16 9.47 -11.29
CA PHE A 12 1.91 8.93 -9.95
C PHE A 12 3.12 8.07 -9.57
N VAL A 13 3.35 7.84 -8.28
CA VAL A 13 4.47 7.16 -7.60
C VAL A 13 5.61 8.07 -7.15
N GLY A 14 5.85 8.03 -5.84
CA GLY A 14 6.96 8.68 -5.15
C GLY A 14 7.62 7.74 -4.16
N GLU A 15 8.95 7.74 -4.15
CA GLU A 15 9.76 7.05 -3.16
C GLU A 15 9.93 7.95 -1.93
N VAL A 16 9.50 7.46 -0.76
CA VAL A 16 9.70 8.15 0.51
C VAL A 16 10.97 7.60 1.17
N SER A 17 11.86 8.49 1.60
CA SER A 17 13.14 8.14 2.23
C SER A 17 13.45 9.04 3.42
N GLY A 18 14.33 8.58 4.31
CA GLY A 18 14.81 9.36 5.45
C GLY A 18 13.95 9.27 6.71
N ILE A 19 13.06 8.28 6.79
CA ILE A 19 12.18 8.03 7.93
C ILE A 19 12.39 6.63 8.52
N ASP A 20 12.29 6.50 9.84
CA ASP A 20 12.30 5.23 10.56
C ASP A 20 10.88 4.93 11.07
N ILE A 21 10.17 4.07 10.35
CA ILE A 21 8.79 3.67 10.68
C ILE A 21 8.70 2.77 11.93
N GLY A 22 9.83 2.33 12.48
CA GLY A 22 9.90 1.59 13.74
C GLY A 22 9.83 2.48 14.98
N LYS A 23 9.77 3.80 14.80
CA LYS A 23 9.69 4.80 15.88
C LYS A 23 8.45 5.68 15.70
N PRO A 24 7.95 6.32 16.79
CA PRO A 24 6.90 7.30 16.67
C PRO A 24 7.30 8.43 15.71
N LEU A 25 6.45 8.70 14.72
CA LEU A 25 6.62 9.80 13.78
C LEU A 25 6.06 11.09 14.39
N SER A 26 6.69 12.23 14.10
CA SER A 26 6.14 13.54 14.45
C SER A 26 4.90 13.87 13.59
N GLY A 27 4.01 14.73 14.09
CA GLY A 27 2.83 15.15 13.33
C GLY A 27 3.17 15.81 11.98
N ALA A 28 4.32 16.48 11.88
CA ALA A 28 4.80 17.07 10.62
C ALA A 28 5.27 16.01 9.62
N GLU A 29 5.93 14.94 10.08
CA GLU A 29 6.31 13.82 9.22
C GLU A 29 5.08 13.07 8.71
N VAL A 30 4.10 12.81 9.59
CA VAL A 30 2.82 12.20 9.22
C VAL A 30 2.11 13.05 8.16
N ALA A 31 1.93 14.34 8.40
CA ALA A 31 1.26 15.24 7.44
C ALA A 31 1.99 15.28 6.08
N THR A 32 3.32 15.22 6.08
CA THR A 32 4.10 15.20 4.83
C THR A 32 3.92 13.88 4.06
N ILE A 33 3.84 12.76 4.78
CA ILE A 33 3.56 11.45 4.19
C ILE A 33 2.15 11.41 3.61
N GLU A 34 1.16 11.91 4.34
CA GLU A 34 -0.24 11.96 3.89
C GLU A 34 -0.38 12.81 2.62
N ALA A 35 0.18 14.02 2.61
CA ALA A 35 0.21 14.85 1.40
C ALA A 35 0.97 14.18 0.22
N GLY A 36 2.02 13.41 0.52
CA GLY A 36 2.74 12.62 -0.46
C GLY A 36 1.89 11.48 -1.05
N MET A 37 1.09 10.82 -0.22
CA MET A 37 0.16 9.80 -0.69
C MET A 37 -0.92 10.37 -1.59
N ASP A 38 -1.55 11.48 -1.18
CA ASP A 38 -2.60 12.12 -1.96
C ASP A 38 -2.12 12.49 -3.37
N ARG A 39 -0.83 12.82 -3.48
CA ARG A 39 -0.21 13.22 -4.75
C ARG A 39 0.34 12.05 -5.56
N TYR A 40 0.88 11.02 -4.91
CA TYR A 40 1.72 10.02 -5.60
C TYR A 40 1.31 8.57 -5.36
N ALA A 41 0.41 8.23 -4.44
CA ALA A 41 0.16 6.82 -4.12
C ALA A 41 -0.57 6.08 -5.25
N VAL A 42 -0.09 4.87 -5.56
CA VAL A 42 -0.84 3.87 -6.33
C VAL A 42 -0.73 2.53 -5.61
N LEU A 43 -1.89 1.93 -5.28
CA LEU A 43 -1.98 0.57 -4.76
C LEU A 43 -2.85 -0.25 -5.72
N SER A 44 -2.20 -1.16 -6.46
CA SER A 44 -2.81 -1.84 -7.62
C SER A 44 -2.93 -3.36 -7.44
N SER A 45 -3.24 -3.84 -6.24
CA SER A 45 -3.46 -5.27 -6.02
C SER A 45 -4.65 -5.82 -6.83
N HIS A 46 -5.60 -4.96 -7.19
CA HIS A 46 -6.82 -5.33 -7.94
C HIS A 46 -7.08 -4.45 -9.17
N ALA A 47 -6.19 -3.52 -9.52
CA ALA A 47 -6.44 -2.66 -10.68
C ALA A 47 -6.20 -3.45 -11.98
N GLY A 48 -7.12 -3.30 -12.94
CA GLY A 48 -7.07 -3.97 -14.24
C GLY A 48 -6.99 -3.03 -15.44
N ALA A 49 -7.18 -1.72 -15.22
CA ALA A 49 -7.18 -0.70 -16.26
C ALA A 49 -6.80 0.67 -15.67
N ILE A 50 -6.35 1.58 -16.54
CA ILE A 50 -6.08 2.99 -16.23
C ILE A 50 -6.90 3.83 -17.19
N LEU A 51 -7.68 4.78 -16.67
CA LEU A 51 -8.52 5.65 -17.50
C LEU A 51 -7.65 6.45 -18.47
N GLY A 52 -8.07 6.49 -19.74
CA GLY A 52 -7.34 7.18 -20.81
C GLY A 52 -6.10 6.44 -21.31
N MET A 53 -5.81 5.23 -20.84
CA MET A 53 -4.70 4.40 -21.29
C MET A 53 -5.21 3.13 -21.98
N PRO A 54 -4.63 2.72 -23.13
CA PRO A 54 -5.02 1.46 -23.73
C PRO A 54 -4.61 0.28 -22.85
N THR A 55 -5.40 -0.80 -22.91
CA THR A 55 -5.31 -1.89 -21.91
C THR A 55 -3.95 -2.60 -21.87
N PRO A 56 -3.27 -2.89 -23.00
CA PRO A 56 -1.94 -3.48 -22.97
C PRO A 56 -0.93 -2.64 -22.18
N GLU A 57 -0.90 -1.33 -22.43
CA GLU A 57 -0.02 -0.35 -21.79
C GLU A 57 -0.35 -0.23 -20.30
N ALA A 58 -1.64 -0.15 -19.96
CA ALA A 58 -2.08 -0.12 -18.57
C ALA A 58 -1.63 -1.38 -17.82
N ARG A 59 -1.79 -2.57 -18.39
CA ARG A 59 -1.38 -3.81 -17.72
C ARG A 59 0.14 -3.91 -17.54
N ILE A 60 0.92 -3.43 -18.50
CA ILE A 60 2.39 -3.37 -18.36
C ILE A 60 2.76 -2.45 -17.19
N LEU A 61 2.23 -1.23 -17.17
CA LEU A 61 2.50 -0.27 -16.11
C LEU A 61 2.06 -0.81 -14.73
N LEU A 62 0.84 -1.31 -14.62
CA LEU A 62 0.33 -1.88 -13.35
C LEU A 62 1.19 -3.06 -12.87
N ARG A 63 1.74 -3.86 -13.79
CA ARG A 63 2.68 -4.92 -13.46
C ARG A 63 3.98 -4.36 -12.91
N ASP A 64 4.60 -3.39 -13.59
CA ASP A 64 5.86 -2.78 -13.15
C ASP A 64 5.73 -2.14 -11.75
N LEU A 65 4.60 -1.45 -11.51
CA LEU A 65 4.27 -0.88 -10.21
C LEU A 65 4.13 -1.95 -9.12
N ASN A 66 3.41 -3.03 -9.41
CA ASN A 66 3.25 -4.14 -8.48
C ASN A 66 4.60 -4.83 -8.21
N GLU A 67 5.44 -5.03 -9.23
CA GLU A 67 6.79 -5.58 -9.07
C GLU A 67 7.67 -4.67 -8.21
N HIS A 68 7.62 -3.35 -8.40
CA HIS A 68 8.34 -2.39 -7.56
C HIS A 68 7.84 -2.40 -6.11
N ALA A 69 6.53 -2.29 -5.91
CA ALA A 69 5.92 -2.21 -4.58
C ALA A 69 6.05 -3.51 -3.76
N THR A 70 6.35 -4.64 -4.41
CA THR A 70 6.49 -5.95 -3.75
C THR A 70 7.93 -6.47 -3.68
N GLN A 71 8.93 -5.61 -3.94
CA GLN A 71 10.33 -5.95 -3.74
C GLN A 71 10.62 -6.39 -2.29
N PRO A 72 11.56 -7.33 -2.05
CA PRO A 72 11.83 -7.86 -0.72
C PRO A 72 12.12 -6.81 0.35
N ALA A 73 12.73 -5.67 -0.03
CA ALA A 73 13.03 -4.57 0.87
C ALA A 73 11.78 -3.90 1.49
N PHE A 74 10.62 -4.04 0.84
CA PHE A 74 9.35 -3.44 1.28
C PHE A 74 8.38 -4.48 1.87
N VAL A 75 8.80 -5.74 2.00
CA VAL A 75 7.94 -6.85 2.44
C VAL A 75 8.20 -7.20 3.89
N TYR A 76 7.19 -6.99 4.73
CA TYR A 76 7.12 -7.59 6.06
C TYR A 76 6.39 -8.94 5.99
N VAL A 77 6.94 -9.97 6.66
CA VAL A 77 6.31 -11.28 6.82
C VAL A 77 6.07 -11.55 8.28
N HIS A 78 4.80 -11.65 8.66
CA HIS A 78 4.42 -12.00 10.02
C HIS A 78 4.35 -13.52 10.20
N GLY A 79 5.15 -14.04 11.15
CA GLY A 79 5.09 -15.43 11.59
C GLY A 79 4.07 -15.58 12.71
N TRP A 80 2.81 -15.83 12.35
CA TRP A 80 1.68 -15.93 13.28
C TRP A 80 1.92 -16.91 14.43
N ARG A 81 1.57 -16.47 15.64
CA ARG A 81 1.37 -17.29 16.82
C ARG A 81 -0.05 -17.09 17.34
N SER A 82 -0.53 -18.03 18.15
CA SER A 82 -1.81 -17.88 18.82
C SER A 82 -1.83 -16.56 19.61
N TRP A 83 -2.90 -15.80 19.45
CA TRP A 83 -3.15 -14.51 20.11
C TRP A 83 -2.36 -13.31 19.56
N ASP A 84 -1.62 -13.46 18.47
CA ASP A 84 -1.02 -12.31 17.80
C ASP A 84 -2.11 -11.38 17.22
N LEU A 85 -1.89 -10.07 17.38
CA LEU A 85 -2.66 -9.02 16.75
C LEU A 85 -1.75 -8.25 15.81
N VAL A 86 -2.17 -8.16 14.54
CA VAL A 86 -1.55 -7.27 13.56
C VAL A 86 -2.55 -6.17 13.23
N MET A 87 -2.11 -4.93 13.39
CA MET A 87 -2.83 -3.75 12.94
C MET A 87 -2.04 -3.10 11.80
N TRP A 88 -2.75 -2.54 10.83
CA TRP A 88 -2.11 -1.85 9.72
C TRP A 88 -2.99 -0.74 9.15
N ASP A 89 -2.34 0.24 8.50
CA ASP A 89 -3.02 1.30 7.77
C ASP A 89 -3.29 0.84 6.32
N ASN A 90 -4.56 0.59 5.98
CA ASN A 90 -4.98 0.15 4.64
C ASN A 90 -4.66 1.18 3.54
N ARG A 91 -4.45 2.46 3.88
CA ARG A 91 -4.14 3.51 2.91
C ARG A 91 -2.72 3.38 2.36
N GLN A 92 -1.82 2.72 3.08
CA GLN A 92 -0.39 2.74 2.80
C GLN A 92 0.20 1.38 2.40
N MET A 93 -0.60 0.30 2.38
CA MET A 93 -0.05 -1.03 2.12
C MET A 93 -0.98 -1.95 1.35
N MET A 94 -0.35 -2.84 0.58
CA MET A 94 -0.98 -4.06 0.10
C MET A 94 -0.68 -5.21 1.07
N HIS A 95 -1.60 -6.16 1.15
CA HIS A 95 -1.38 -7.40 1.91
C HIS A 95 -1.87 -8.60 1.12
N ARG A 96 -1.25 -9.75 1.37
CA ARG A 96 -1.70 -11.03 0.83
C ARG A 96 -1.54 -12.13 1.87
N VAL A 97 -2.43 -13.11 1.82
CA VAL A 97 -2.23 -14.37 2.55
C VAL A 97 -1.11 -15.17 1.85
N ARG A 98 -0.26 -15.83 2.63
CA ARG A 98 0.67 -16.84 2.09
C ARG A 98 0.02 -18.23 2.20
N ARG A 99 0.53 -19.18 1.44
CA ARG A 99 0.18 -20.60 1.63
C ARG A 99 0.41 -20.98 3.10
N TYR A 100 -0.53 -21.70 3.65
CA TYR A 100 -0.49 -22.25 5.01
C TYR A 100 -0.92 -23.73 4.94
N ASP A 101 -0.71 -24.46 6.03
CA ASP A 101 -1.19 -25.83 6.13
C ASP A 101 -2.71 -25.84 6.30
N GLU A 102 -3.42 -26.14 5.21
CA GLU A 102 -4.88 -26.18 5.17
C GLU A 102 -5.47 -27.40 5.91
N THR A 103 -4.64 -28.34 6.36
CA THR A 103 -5.09 -29.47 7.20
C THR A 103 -5.30 -29.07 8.67
N GLN A 104 -4.78 -27.91 9.07
CA GLN A 104 -4.90 -27.38 10.42
C GLN A 104 -6.02 -26.33 10.49
N PRO A 105 -6.81 -26.31 11.58
CA PRO A 105 -7.81 -25.27 11.77
C PRO A 105 -7.13 -23.89 11.95
N ARG A 106 -7.64 -22.88 11.23
CA ARG A 106 -7.17 -21.49 11.30
C ARG A 106 -8.34 -20.54 11.49
N ASP A 107 -8.53 -20.06 12.72
CA ASP A 107 -9.52 -19.03 13.04
C ASP A 107 -8.83 -17.66 13.14
N MET A 108 -9.37 -16.69 12.41
CA MET A 108 -8.91 -15.31 12.43
C MET A 108 -10.10 -14.37 12.50
N ARG A 109 -10.00 -13.35 13.36
CA ARG A 109 -10.98 -12.27 13.44
C ARG A 109 -10.38 -11.01 12.86
N ARG A 110 -11.15 -10.33 12.00
CA ARG A 110 -10.78 -9.05 11.42
C ARG A 110 -11.86 -8.03 11.72
N THR A 111 -11.42 -6.84 12.14
CA THR A 111 -12.24 -5.64 12.14
C THR A 111 -11.54 -4.57 11.31
N THR A 112 -12.31 -3.61 10.80
CA THR A 112 -11.80 -2.48 10.04
C THR A 112 -12.33 -1.21 10.68
N VAL A 113 -11.44 -0.27 10.97
CA VAL A 113 -11.83 1.07 11.42
C VAL A 113 -12.15 1.92 10.19
N ALA A 114 -13.30 2.59 10.20
CA ALA A 114 -13.67 3.50 9.13
C ALA A 114 -12.72 4.70 9.08
N GLY A 115 -12.38 5.14 7.88
CA GLY A 115 -11.66 6.40 7.68
C GLY A 115 -12.56 7.62 7.92
N ASP A 116 -11.93 8.78 7.98
CA ASP A 116 -12.56 10.10 8.16
C ASP A 116 -12.97 10.74 6.81
N ALA A 117 -12.28 10.40 5.72
CA ALA A 117 -12.55 10.91 4.39
C ALA A 117 -12.37 9.85 3.29
N GLN A 118 -12.89 10.14 2.09
CA GLN A 118 -12.58 9.36 0.89
C GLN A 118 -11.13 9.62 0.48
N THR A 119 -10.36 8.55 0.29
CA THR A 119 -8.96 8.64 -0.14
C THR A 119 -8.80 8.78 -1.65
N ALA A 120 -9.84 8.47 -2.42
CA ALA A 120 -9.90 8.68 -3.86
C ALA A 120 -11.35 8.87 -4.31
N GLU A 121 -11.56 9.73 -5.30
CA GLU A 121 -12.85 9.88 -5.95
C GLU A 121 -13.24 8.58 -6.66
N GLN A 122 -14.43 8.06 -6.37
CA GLN A 122 -14.93 6.85 -7.02
C GLN A 122 -15.61 7.22 -8.33
N VAL A 123 -14.92 6.96 -9.44
CA VAL A 123 -15.52 7.04 -10.78
C VAL A 123 -16.35 5.77 -11.01
N ARG A 124 -17.61 5.92 -11.43
CA ARG A 124 -18.41 4.76 -11.82
C ARG A 124 -17.74 4.06 -13.00
N ALA A 125 -17.62 2.73 -12.91
CA ALA A 125 -17.25 1.94 -14.07
C ALA A 125 -18.28 2.21 -15.20
N PRO A 126 -17.82 2.38 -16.45
CA PRO A 126 -18.69 2.56 -17.60
C PRO A 126 -19.59 1.35 -17.84
#